data_AF-A0A9D2VKT0-F1
#
_entry.id   AF-A0A9D2VKT0-F1
#
_cell.length_a   1.000
_cell.length_b   1.000
_cell.length_c   1.000
_cell.angle_alpha   90.00
_cell.angle_beta   90.00
_cell.angle_gamma   90.00
#
_symmetry.space_group_name_H-M   'P 1'
#
loop_
_entity.id
_entity.type
_entity.pdbx_description
1 polymer ?
#
loop_
_entity_poly.entity_id
_entity_poly.type
_entity_poly.pdbx_seq_one_letter_code
_entity_poly.pdbx_strand_id
1 'polypeptide(L)'
;MSPNIGPGGRLGKSMFGIPMVPRVVSGGCGEVTATRTIRYSRKLFEYERRFGSVLPKRFSSDPLLRCVFFSVMAIEDSNRPESFRFFERIACTVGLAHSTGIMQQKSNKPLSDHESVKLAAAYISRMWDTFLTTFAKSIQSGYSPDAIVFTSSWYKYDYNRLADATENAFGYFYGDYCGTRLLDAGVVFSQVKGFWERNRYGLLPQTVISSWDVPPTEATWFGSEKIYWMNDYTVTRTTCPKNLDGYKLIVIDGGSNQASYEKVAELHRRIESRMGFVIKVTLIENVHVAIYAYCAAEQVDSIIDNEWRIIRIDEGQSKTLFIED
;
A
#
# COMPACT_ATOMS: atom_id res chain seq x y z
N MET A 1 23.97 -17.86 58.91
CA MET A 1 22.73 -17.23 59.37
C MET A 1 21.84 -17.03 58.15
N SER A 2 20.81 -17.86 58.01
CA SER A 2 19.76 -17.67 57.02
C SER A 2 18.76 -16.62 57.52
N PRO A 3 18.11 -15.89 56.63
CA PRO A 3 16.71 -15.52 56.84
C PRO A 3 15.88 -16.09 55.67
N ASN A 4 15.05 -17.08 55.94
CA ASN A 4 13.67 -17.01 56.43
C ASN A 4 12.68 -16.74 55.28
N ILE A 5 11.96 -17.82 54.93
CA ILE A 5 10.88 -17.90 53.95
C ILE A 5 9.57 -17.56 54.68
N GLY A 6 8.77 -16.67 54.11
CA GLY A 6 7.38 -16.42 54.52
C GLY A 6 6.54 -16.00 53.31
N PRO A 7 5.23 -16.35 53.26
CA PRO A 7 4.58 -16.72 52.01
C PRO A 7 3.52 -15.72 51.52
N GLY A 8 3.16 -15.81 50.24
CA GLY A 8 1.84 -15.41 49.76
C GLY A 8 1.71 -13.99 49.20
N GLY A 9 2.31 -13.75 48.02
CA GLY A 9 1.90 -12.66 47.14
C GLY A 9 1.08 -13.19 45.97
N ARG A 10 -0.24 -12.97 45.99
CA ARG A 10 -1.12 -13.18 44.82
C ARG A 10 -0.57 -12.37 43.64
N LEU A 11 -0.03 -13.06 42.63
CA LEU A 11 0.23 -12.45 41.33
C LEU A 11 -1.10 -12.11 40.67
N GLY A 12 -1.39 -10.81 40.61
CA GLY A 12 -2.46 -10.25 39.80
C GLY A 12 -2.30 -10.72 38.36
N LYS A 13 -3.37 -11.29 37.81
CA LYS A 13 -3.47 -11.61 36.39
C LYS A 13 -3.50 -10.31 35.61
N SER A 14 -2.39 -9.99 34.94
CA SER A 14 -2.38 -9.05 33.82
C SER A 14 -3.31 -9.57 32.73
N MET A 15 -4.32 -8.78 32.38
CA MET A 15 -5.46 -9.11 31.53
C MET A 15 -5.18 -8.90 30.03
N PHE A 16 -3.94 -9.14 29.59
CA PHE A 16 -3.54 -9.13 28.18
C PHE A 16 -2.50 -10.22 27.93
N GLY A 17 -2.95 -11.47 27.98
CA GLY A 17 -2.17 -12.63 27.53
C GLY A 17 -2.16 -12.70 26.02
N ILE A 18 -1.42 -11.81 25.35
CA ILE A 18 -0.97 -12.07 23.98
C ILE A 18 -0.03 -13.28 24.10
N PRO A 19 -0.28 -14.43 23.46
CA PRO A 19 0.77 -15.42 23.34
C PRO A 19 1.87 -14.79 22.48
N MET A 20 2.92 -14.27 23.12
CA MET A 20 4.18 -14.01 22.45
C MET A 20 4.54 -15.26 21.66
N VAL A 21 4.81 -15.10 20.37
CA VAL A 21 5.51 -16.13 19.60
C VAL A 21 6.75 -16.51 20.42
N PRO A 22 6.88 -17.76 20.90
CA PRO A 22 7.96 -18.08 21.81
C PRO A 22 9.30 -17.90 21.10
N ARG A 23 10.17 -17.09 21.70
CA ARG A 23 11.58 -16.96 21.35
C ARG A 23 12.19 -18.36 21.30
N VAL A 24 12.94 -18.64 20.24
CA VAL A 24 13.57 -19.94 19.95
C VAL A 24 14.34 -20.44 21.18
N VAL A 25 13.84 -21.50 21.82
CA VAL A 25 14.62 -22.29 22.78
C VAL A 25 15.22 -23.45 21.99
N SER A 26 16.54 -23.39 21.82
CA SER A 26 17.35 -24.41 21.16
C SER A 26 17.31 -25.71 21.96
N GLY A 27 16.70 -26.75 21.38
CA GLY A 27 16.73 -28.11 21.91
C GLY A 27 15.64 -28.98 21.28
N GLY A 28 15.98 -29.77 20.25
CA GLY A 28 15.04 -30.64 19.51
C GLY A 28 14.60 -30.13 18.13
N CYS A 29 15.45 -29.36 17.46
CA CYS A 29 15.09 -28.34 16.47
C CYS A 29 14.56 -28.83 15.11
N GLY A 30 14.86 -30.04 14.65
CA GLY A 30 14.53 -30.47 13.26
C GLY A 30 13.07 -30.88 13.04
N GLU A 31 12.60 -31.85 13.82
CA GLU A 31 11.31 -32.54 13.59
C GLU A 31 10.11 -31.72 14.06
N VAL A 32 10.26 -30.98 15.17
CA VAL A 32 9.23 -30.07 15.71
C VAL A 32 9.02 -28.87 14.80
N THR A 33 10.11 -28.32 14.22
CA THR A 33 10.05 -27.21 13.27
C THR A 33 9.43 -27.64 11.95
N ALA A 34 9.81 -28.81 11.41
CA ALA A 34 9.20 -29.35 10.19
C ALA A 34 7.69 -29.61 10.37
N THR A 35 7.29 -30.26 11.46
CA THR A 35 5.89 -30.55 11.76
C THR A 35 5.06 -29.27 11.93
N ARG A 36 5.61 -28.24 12.58
CA ARG A 36 4.97 -26.93 12.76
C ARG A 36 4.79 -26.21 11.41
N THR A 37 5.81 -26.22 10.56
CA THR A 37 5.76 -25.65 9.21
C THR A 37 4.73 -26.36 8.32
N ILE A 38 4.62 -27.69 8.41
CA ILE A 38 3.61 -28.47 7.68
C ILE A 38 2.20 -28.12 8.14
N ARG A 39 1.96 -28.04 9.46
CA ARG A 39 0.64 -27.67 10.02
C ARG A 39 0.23 -26.26 9.60
N TYR A 40 1.15 -25.29 9.67
CA TYR A 40 0.89 -23.92 9.25
C TYR A 40 0.58 -23.85 7.74
N SER A 41 1.37 -24.54 6.91
CA SER A 41 1.16 -24.62 5.46
C SER A 41 -0.20 -25.24 5.11
N ARG A 42 -0.61 -26.32 5.80
CA ARG A 42 -1.96 -26.91 5.65
C ARG A 42 -3.07 -25.92 5.96
N LYS A 43 -2.90 -25.09 6.99
CA LYS A 43 -3.88 -24.07 7.37
C LYS A 43 -4.00 -22.99 6.30
N LEU A 44 -2.87 -22.53 5.75
CA LEU A 44 -2.86 -21.58 4.62
C LEU A 44 -3.53 -22.15 3.37
N PHE A 45 -3.27 -23.42 3.03
CA PHE A 45 -4.00 -24.11 1.95
C PHE A 45 -5.51 -24.14 2.20
N GLU A 46 -5.94 -24.37 3.45
CA GLU A 46 -7.35 -24.34 3.80
C GLU A 46 -7.97 -22.95 3.59
N TYR A 47 -7.28 -21.89 4.03
CA TYR A 47 -7.72 -20.52 3.80
C TYR A 47 -7.85 -20.20 2.32
N GLU A 48 -6.84 -20.52 1.51
CA GLU A 48 -6.88 -20.26 0.07
C GLU A 48 -8.01 -21.03 -0.61
N ARG A 49 -8.21 -22.30 -0.26
CA ARG A 49 -9.29 -23.12 -0.82
C ARG A 49 -10.68 -22.59 -0.44
N ARG A 50 -10.85 -22.14 0.80
CA ARG A 50 -12.15 -21.66 1.30
C ARG A 50 -12.50 -20.26 0.81
N PHE A 51 -11.51 -19.36 0.77
CA PHE A 51 -11.77 -17.93 0.61
C PHE A 51 -11.12 -17.33 -0.63
N GLY A 52 -10.18 -18.02 -1.28
CA GLY A 52 -9.44 -17.47 -2.42
C GLY A 52 -10.33 -17.06 -3.60
N SER A 53 -11.42 -17.78 -3.84
CA SER A 53 -12.37 -17.53 -4.93
C SER A 53 -13.34 -16.38 -4.68
N VAL A 54 -13.49 -15.94 -3.42
CA VAL A 54 -14.37 -14.81 -3.08
C VAL A 54 -13.63 -13.48 -3.00
N LEU A 55 -12.30 -13.49 -3.15
CA LEU A 55 -11.49 -12.28 -3.20
C LEU A 55 -11.69 -11.53 -4.53
N PRO A 56 -11.65 -10.19 -4.50
CA PRO A 56 -11.64 -9.40 -5.73
C PRO A 56 -10.50 -9.80 -6.68
N LYS A 57 -10.71 -9.63 -7.99
CA LYS A 57 -9.74 -10.00 -9.05
C LYS A 57 -8.33 -9.46 -8.79
N ARG A 58 -8.23 -8.26 -8.22
CA ARG A 58 -6.97 -7.60 -7.84
C ARG A 58 -6.05 -8.48 -6.98
N PHE A 59 -6.60 -9.29 -6.08
CA PHE A 59 -5.83 -10.22 -5.23
C PHE A 59 -5.23 -11.40 -5.99
N SER A 60 -5.63 -11.61 -7.25
CA SER A 60 -5.03 -12.62 -8.12
C SER A 60 -3.86 -12.04 -8.93
N SER A 61 -3.95 -10.75 -9.29
CA SER A 61 -2.89 -10.03 -10.01
C SER A 61 -1.84 -9.39 -9.08
N ASP A 62 -2.18 -9.11 -7.82
CA ASP A 62 -1.24 -8.61 -6.81
C ASP A 62 -0.95 -9.68 -5.74
N PRO A 63 0.20 -10.36 -5.84
CA PRO A 63 0.55 -11.43 -4.91
C PRO A 63 0.93 -10.94 -3.51
N LEU A 64 1.54 -9.75 -3.39
CA LEU A 64 1.90 -9.22 -2.07
C LEU A 64 0.65 -8.77 -1.32
N LEU A 65 -0.32 -8.13 -1.99
CA LEU A 65 -1.64 -7.85 -1.42
C LEU A 65 -2.35 -9.14 -0.96
N ARG A 66 -2.27 -10.20 -1.77
CA ARG A 66 -2.80 -11.52 -1.39
C ARG A 66 -2.12 -12.08 -0.15
N CYS A 67 -0.79 -11.97 -0.05
CA CYS A 67 -0.04 -12.41 1.12
C CYS A 67 -0.40 -11.59 2.35
N VAL A 68 -0.52 -10.26 2.22
CA VAL A 68 -1.00 -9.37 3.29
C VAL A 68 -2.35 -9.85 3.81
N PHE A 69 -3.31 -10.09 2.93
CA PHE A 69 -4.65 -10.55 3.30
C PHE A 69 -4.64 -11.85 4.11
N PHE A 70 -3.94 -12.87 3.61
CA PHE A 70 -3.88 -14.16 4.31
C PHE A 70 -3.04 -14.09 5.59
N SER A 71 -2.11 -13.14 5.70
CA SER A 71 -1.38 -12.87 6.94
C SER A 71 -2.28 -12.28 8.01
N VAL A 72 -3.10 -11.28 7.65
CA VAL A 72 -4.13 -10.74 8.55
C VAL A 72 -5.08 -11.85 8.98
N MET A 73 -5.61 -12.64 8.04
CA MET A 73 -6.48 -13.79 8.36
C MET A 73 -5.82 -14.79 9.32
N ALA A 74 -4.54 -15.10 9.11
CA ALA A 74 -3.80 -16.02 9.95
C ALA A 74 -3.66 -15.50 11.39
N ILE A 75 -3.43 -14.19 11.57
CA ILE A 75 -3.33 -13.57 12.89
C ILE A 75 -4.70 -13.55 13.57
N GLU A 76 -5.73 -13.06 12.87
CA GLU A 76 -7.09 -12.94 13.43
C GLU A 76 -7.67 -14.30 13.85
N ASP A 77 -7.51 -15.33 13.03
CA ASP A 77 -7.98 -16.68 13.40
C ASP A 77 -7.15 -17.29 14.54
N SER A 78 -5.86 -16.95 14.65
CA SER A 78 -5.01 -17.44 15.76
C SER A 78 -5.34 -16.77 17.10
N ASN A 79 -5.86 -15.54 17.08
CA ASN A 79 -6.27 -14.80 18.27
C ASN A 79 -7.63 -15.24 18.84
N ARG A 80 -8.30 -16.22 18.22
CA ARG A 80 -9.67 -16.65 18.55
C ARG A 80 -9.71 -18.10 19.07
N PRO A 81 -9.67 -18.35 20.40
CA PRO A 81 -9.89 -19.70 20.94
C PRO A 81 -11.29 -20.23 20.58
N GLU A 82 -11.45 -21.54 20.40
CA GLU A 82 -12.73 -22.16 19.98
C GLU A 82 -13.92 -21.81 20.90
N SER A 83 -13.66 -21.61 22.20
CA SER A 83 -14.65 -21.20 23.18
C SER A 83 -15.24 -19.81 22.91
N PHE A 84 -14.48 -18.89 22.32
CA PHE A 84 -14.96 -17.54 22.00
C PHE A 84 -15.92 -17.51 20.80
N ARG A 85 -15.80 -18.46 19.85
CA ARG A 85 -16.75 -18.60 18.73
C ARG A 85 -18.16 -18.93 19.22
N PHE A 86 -18.26 -19.66 20.32
CA PHE A 86 -19.53 -19.99 20.98
C PHE A 86 -20.15 -18.76 21.66
N PHE A 87 -19.35 -17.96 22.37
CA PHE A 87 -19.83 -16.74 23.03
C PHE A 87 -20.22 -15.63 22.05
N GLU A 88 -19.49 -15.45 20.93
CA GLU A 88 -19.88 -14.49 19.90
C GLU A 88 -21.30 -14.78 19.37
N ARG A 89 -21.64 -16.05 19.12
CA ARG A 89 -22.99 -16.43 18.67
C ARG A 89 -24.09 -16.10 19.68
N ILE A 90 -23.78 -16.14 20.98
CA ILE A 90 -24.73 -15.79 22.06
C ILE A 90 -24.84 -14.27 22.22
N ALA A 91 -23.72 -13.54 22.19
CA ALA A 91 -23.67 -12.07 22.26
C ALA A 91 -24.39 -11.41 21.07
N CYS A 92 -24.37 -12.05 19.91
CA CYS A 92 -25.11 -11.66 18.71
C CYS A 92 -26.62 -11.58 18.91
N THR A 93 -27.20 -12.43 19.77
CA THR A 93 -28.64 -12.42 20.09
C THR A 93 -29.04 -11.19 20.93
N VAL A 94 -28.07 -10.48 21.51
CA VAL A 94 -28.27 -9.41 22.49
C VAL A 94 -27.95 -8.01 21.94
N GLY A 95 -27.66 -7.87 20.64
CA GLY A 95 -27.59 -6.58 19.94
C GLY A 95 -26.33 -5.73 20.19
N LEU A 96 -25.24 -6.32 20.70
CA LEU A 96 -23.97 -5.63 20.87
C LEU A 96 -23.16 -5.64 19.56
N ALA A 97 -22.70 -4.48 19.11
CA ALA A 97 -21.83 -4.36 17.94
C ALA A 97 -20.46 -4.97 18.25
N HIS A 98 -20.16 -6.12 17.64
CA HIS A 98 -18.93 -6.88 17.87
C HIS A 98 -18.17 -7.10 16.55
N SER A 99 -16.84 -7.21 16.66
CA SER A 99 -16.03 -7.82 15.60
C SER A 99 -16.44 -9.29 15.47
N THR A 100 -16.84 -9.73 14.28
CA THR A 100 -17.35 -11.10 14.07
C THR A 100 -16.80 -11.71 12.78
N GLY A 101 -16.79 -13.05 12.72
CA GLY A 101 -16.23 -13.83 11.61
C GLY A 101 -14.71 -14.02 11.69
N ILE A 102 -14.15 -14.82 10.78
CA ILE A 102 -12.71 -15.16 10.75
C ILE A 102 -11.79 -13.93 10.64
N MET A 103 -12.28 -12.84 10.04
CA MET A 103 -11.50 -11.61 9.87
C MET A 103 -11.77 -10.54 10.96
N GLN A 104 -12.64 -10.81 11.93
CA GLN A 104 -12.94 -9.89 13.04
C GLN A 104 -13.31 -8.45 12.60
N GLN A 105 -14.09 -8.33 11.52
CA GLN A 105 -14.53 -7.02 11.01
C GLN A 105 -15.66 -6.45 11.88
N LYS A 106 -15.61 -5.13 12.13
CA LYS A 106 -16.66 -4.41 12.88
C LYS A 106 -17.94 -4.37 12.05
N SER A 107 -19.06 -4.74 12.66
CA SER A 107 -20.39 -4.67 12.05
C SER A 107 -21.45 -4.50 13.13
N ASN A 108 -22.55 -3.83 12.77
CA ASN A 108 -23.73 -3.70 13.63
C ASN A 108 -24.58 -4.98 13.66
N LYS A 109 -24.22 -5.96 12.83
CA LYS A 109 -24.84 -7.29 12.77
C LYS A 109 -23.77 -8.38 12.73
N PRO A 110 -24.09 -9.60 13.17
CA PRO A 110 -23.18 -10.74 13.07
C PRO A 110 -22.79 -11.01 11.61
N LEU A 111 -21.51 -11.30 11.36
CA LEU A 111 -20.99 -11.64 10.05
C LEU A 111 -20.65 -13.13 9.99
N SER A 112 -21.02 -13.79 8.89
CA SER A 112 -20.40 -15.06 8.52
C SER A 112 -18.92 -14.87 8.15
N ASP A 113 -18.14 -15.97 8.16
CA ASP A 113 -16.74 -15.91 7.72
C ASP A 113 -16.61 -15.29 6.32
N HIS A 114 -17.48 -15.67 5.38
CA HIS A 114 -17.47 -15.13 4.01
C HIS A 114 -17.80 -13.63 3.95
N GLU A 115 -18.77 -13.16 4.73
CA GLU A 115 -19.09 -11.73 4.80
C GLU A 115 -17.93 -10.94 5.43
N SER A 116 -17.34 -11.45 6.52
CA SER A 116 -16.17 -10.83 7.15
C SER A 116 -14.97 -10.77 6.19
N VAL A 117 -14.78 -11.80 5.36
CA VAL A 117 -13.75 -11.85 4.31
C VAL A 117 -13.97 -10.78 3.25
N LYS A 118 -15.20 -10.61 2.75
CA LYS A 118 -15.50 -9.58 1.74
C LYS A 118 -15.26 -8.17 2.28
N LEU A 119 -15.69 -7.90 3.52
CA LEU A 119 -15.47 -6.60 4.17
C LEU A 119 -13.98 -6.34 4.42
N ALA A 120 -13.26 -7.33 4.93
CA ALA A 120 -11.82 -7.23 5.16
C ALA A 120 -11.05 -7.05 3.85
N ALA A 121 -11.43 -7.73 2.76
CA ALA A 121 -10.77 -7.58 1.47
C ALA A 121 -10.88 -6.14 0.95
N ALA A 122 -12.06 -5.52 1.05
CA ALA A 122 -12.24 -4.12 0.66
C ALA A 122 -11.44 -3.16 1.55
N TYR A 123 -11.40 -3.42 2.87
CA TYR A 123 -10.64 -2.59 3.80
C TYR A 123 -9.12 -2.69 3.58
N ILE A 124 -8.59 -3.91 3.47
CA ILE A 124 -7.19 -4.21 3.21
C ILE A 124 -6.75 -3.66 1.85
N SER A 125 -7.63 -3.67 0.83
CA SER A 125 -7.33 -3.07 -0.48
C SER A 125 -7.03 -1.57 -0.37
N ARG A 126 -7.85 -0.83 0.38
CA ARG A 126 -7.62 0.60 0.62
C ARG A 126 -6.36 0.85 1.45
N MET A 127 -6.11 0.05 2.48
CA MET A 127 -4.87 0.14 3.26
C MET A 127 -3.63 -0.12 2.39
N TRP A 128 -3.74 -1.07 1.46
CA TRP A 128 -2.67 -1.37 0.52
C TRP A 128 -2.41 -0.22 -0.46
N ASP A 129 -3.45 0.47 -0.95
CA ASP A 129 -3.27 1.68 -1.79
C ASP A 129 -2.51 2.78 -1.06
N THR A 130 -2.86 3.02 0.20
CA THR A 130 -2.13 3.96 1.06
C THR A 130 -0.68 3.50 1.25
N PHE A 131 -0.47 2.22 1.55
CA PHE A 131 0.87 1.66 1.73
C PHE A 131 1.74 1.80 0.47
N LEU A 132 1.21 1.47 -0.70
CA LEU A 132 1.90 1.63 -1.99
C LEU A 132 2.28 3.08 -2.24
N THR A 133 1.39 4.02 -1.96
CA THR A 133 1.64 5.46 -2.10
C THR A 133 2.73 5.93 -1.15
N THR A 134 2.67 5.54 0.13
CA THR A 134 3.70 5.88 1.12
C THR A 134 5.04 5.27 0.76
N PHE A 135 5.07 3.99 0.38
CA PHE A 135 6.27 3.30 -0.08
C PHE A 135 6.90 4.07 -1.25
N ALA A 136 6.11 4.36 -2.29
CA ALA A 136 6.59 5.04 -3.48
C ALA A 136 7.21 6.41 -3.17
N LYS A 137 6.56 7.20 -2.32
CA LYS A 137 7.05 8.52 -1.87
C LYS A 137 8.31 8.41 -1.00
N SER A 138 8.42 7.35 -0.19
CA SER A 138 9.53 7.12 0.74
C SER A 138 10.83 6.63 0.10
N ILE A 139 10.79 6.07 -1.11
CA ILE A 139 11.99 5.57 -1.80
C ILE A 139 12.82 6.78 -2.20
N GLN A 140 13.73 7.19 -1.31
CA GLN A 140 14.77 8.15 -1.60
C GLN A 140 15.75 7.49 -2.56
N SER A 141 15.63 7.76 -3.86
CA SER A 141 16.63 7.33 -4.83
C SER A 141 16.61 8.29 -6.01
N GLY A 142 17.78 8.87 -6.32
CA GLY A 142 17.97 9.52 -7.62
C GLY A 142 17.46 8.60 -8.73
N TYR A 143 16.47 9.09 -9.49
CA TYR A 143 16.00 8.52 -10.75
C TYR A 143 15.88 6.97 -10.79
N SER A 144 15.17 6.34 -9.84
CA SER A 144 14.81 4.90 -9.95
C SER A 144 13.31 4.72 -10.15
N PRO A 145 12.77 5.04 -11.34
CA PRO A 145 11.35 4.81 -11.67
C PRO A 145 10.99 3.32 -11.57
N ASP A 146 11.97 2.42 -11.59
CA ASP A 146 11.76 0.97 -11.60
C ASP A 146 11.14 0.41 -10.32
N ALA A 147 11.17 1.14 -9.21
CA ALA A 147 10.59 0.65 -7.96
C ALA A 147 9.06 0.57 -8.02
N ILE A 148 8.41 1.62 -8.50
CA ILE A 148 6.97 1.67 -8.72
C ILE A 148 6.60 2.72 -9.78
N VAL A 149 5.86 2.29 -10.78
CA VAL A 149 5.28 3.13 -11.84
C VAL A 149 3.79 2.90 -11.85
N PHE A 150 3.00 3.92 -12.12
CA PHE A 150 1.56 3.81 -12.13
C PHE A 150 0.91 4.72 -13.15
N THR A 151 -0.37 4.48 -13.36
CA THR A 151 -1.33 5.32 -14.09
C THR A 151 -2.54 5.54 -13.19
N SER A 152 -3.56 6.25 -13.69
CA SER A 152 -4.86 6.36 -13.00
C SER A 152 -5.61 5.03 -12.83
N SER A 153 -5.18 3.95 -13.49
CA SER A 153 -5.90 2.66 -13.50
C SER A 153 -5.11 1.48 -12.97
N TRP A 154 -3.78 1.50 -13.10
CA TRP A 154 -2.91 0.40 -12.71
C TRP A 154 -1.60 0.88 -12.10
N TYR A 155 -0.93 -0.01 -11.36
CA TYR A 155 0.43 0.15 -10.88
C TYR A 155 1.27 -1.07 -11.22
N LYS A 156 2.58 -0.83 -11.33
CA LYS A 156 3.63 -1.82 -11.54
C LYS A 156 4.68 -1.62 -10.46
N TYR A 157 5.15 -2.70 -9.84
CA TYR A 157 6.25 -2.65 -8.87
C TYR A 157 7.29 -3.74 -9.10
N ASP A 158 8.52 -3.50 -8.63
CA ASP A 158 9.55 -4.53 -8.47
C ASP A 158 9.20 -5.44 -7.28
N TYR A 159 9.05 -6.74 -7.53
CA TYR A 159 8.54 -7.68 -6.53
C TYR A 159 9.43 -7.74 -5.29
N ASN A 160 10.76 -7.85 -5.47
CA ASN A 160 11.67 -8.04 -4.35
C ASN A 160 11.73 -6.79 -3.47
N ARG A 161 11.83 -5.60 -4.08
CA ARG A 161 11.87 -4.33 -3.34
C ARG A 161 10.61 -4.13 -2.51
N LEU A 162 9.42 -4.36 -3.10
CA LEU A 162 8.17 -4.18 -2.37
C LEU A 162 7.93 -5.30 -1.35
N ALA A 163 8.36 -6.53 -1.62
CA ALA A 163 8.25 -7.65 -0.68
C ALA A 163 9.05 -7.37 0.60
N ASP A 164 10.29 -6.89 0.48
CA ASP A 164 11.14 -6.55 1.62
C ASP A 164 10.58 -5.36 2.40
N ALA A 165 10.12 -4.31 1.71
CA ALA A 165 9.47 -3.18 2.35
C ALA A 165 8.19 -3.58 3.10
N THR A 166 7.38 -4.46 2.48
CA THR A 166 6.15 -4.98 3.10
C THR A 166 6.48 -5.80 4.34
N GLU A 167 7.47 -6.69 4.29
CA GLU A 167 7.86 -7.53 5.42
C GLU A 167 8.33 -6.68 6.62
N ASN A 168 9.15 -5.66 6.37
CA ASN A 168 9.64 -4.75 7.40
C ASN A 168 8.53 -3.85 7.98
N ALA A 169 7.56 -3.45 7.15
CA ALA A 169 6.48 -2.56 7.56
C ALA A 169 5.20 -3.29 8.01
N PHE A 170 5.13 -4.62 7.89
CA PHE A 170 3.89 -5.37 8.08
C PHE A 170 3.31 -5.21 9.50
N GLY A 171 4.16 -5.04 10.52
CA GLY A 171 3.71 -4.72 11.88
C GLY A 171 2.87 -3.44 11.95
N TYR A 172 3.28 -2.38 11.23
CA TYR A 172 2.51 -1.13 11.12
C TYR A 172 1.24 -1.33 10.29
N PHE A 173 1.33 -2.05 9.18
CA PHE A 173 0.18 -2.36 8.34
C PHE A 173 -0.90 -3.11 9.12
N TYR A 174 -0.54 -4.20 9.79
CA TYR A 174 -1.47 -4.95 10.63
C TYR A 174 -1.97 -4.12 11.81
N GLY A 175 -1.11 -3.27 12.36
CA GLY A 175 -1.48 -2.30 13.36
C GLY A 175 -2.64 -1.40 12.93
N ASP A 176 -2.59 -0.86 11.71
CA ASP A 176 -3.70 -0.06 11.16
C ASP A 176 -4.99 -0.86 11.00
N TYR A 177 -4.89 -2.16 10.69
CA TYR A 177 -6.04 -3.04 10.56
C TYR A 177 -6.78 -3.22 11.89
N CYS A 178 -6.05 -3.44 12.99
CA CYS A 178 -6.61 -3.71 14.31
C CYS A 178 -6.66 -2.48 15.23
N GLY A 179 -6.17 -1.32 14.80
CA GLY A 179 -6.17 -0.06 15.55
C GLY A 179 -5.10 0.05 16.64
N THR A 180 -3.93 -0.57 16.45
CA THR A 180 -2.77 -0.52 17.38
C THR A 180 -1.47 -0.28 16.61
N ARG A 181 -0.36 0.11 17.26
CA ARG A 181 0.93 0.38 16.58
C ARG A 181 2.11 -0.41 17.16
N LEU A 182 1.86 -1.41 18.01
CA LEU A 182 2.88 -2.10 18.82
C LEU A 182 3.05 -3.60 18.52
N LEU A 183 2.71 -4.06 17.31
CA LEU A 183 2.72 -5.49 16.99
C LEU A 183 3.87 -5.87 16.05
N ASP A 184 4.76 -6.75 16.52
CA ASP A 184 5.73 -7.44 15.67
C ASP A 184 5.04 -8.61 14.94
N ALA A 185 4.49 -8.30 13.75
CA ALA A 185 3.74 -9.25 12.94
C ALA A 185 4.49 -9.69 11.66
N GLY A 186 5.69 -9.16 11.41
CA GLY A 186 6.44 -9.39 10.17
C GLY A 186 6.73 -10.87 9.89
N VAL A 187 6.98 -11.65 10.93
CA VAL A 187 7.20 -13.10 10.83
C VAL A 187 6.01 -13.83 10.20
N VAL A 188 4.77 -13.42 10.50
CA VAL A 188 3.58 -14.06 9.93
C VAL A 188 3.50 -13.79 8.44
N PHE A 189 3.74 -12.54 8.03
CA PHE A 189 3.81 -12.18 6.62
C PHE A 189 4.90 -12.95 5.88
N SER A 190 6.11 -13.03 6.45
CA SER A 190 7.22 -13.80 5.89
C SER A 190 6.84 -15.26 5.63
N GLN A 191 6.13 -15.90 6.58
CA GLN A 191 5.67 -17.28 6.44
C GLN A 191 4.61 -17.45 5.34
N VAL A 192 3.66 -16.52 5.23
CA VAL A 192 2.62 -16.53 4.19
C VAL A 192 3.21 -16.25 2.81
N LYS A 193 4.11 -15.26 2.70
CA LYS A 193 4.88 -14.97 1.49
C LYS A 193 5.65 -16.21 1.05
N GLY A 194 6.45 -16.80 1.94
CA GLY A 194 7.22 -18.01 1.61
C GLY A 194 6.33 -19.19 1.19
N PHE A 195 5.12 -19.32 1.74
CA PHE A 195 4.13 -20.29 1.27
C PHE A 195 3.68 -20.01 -0.17
N TRP A 196 3.32 -18.77 -0.47
CA TRP A 196 2.93 -18.33 -1.81
C TRP A 196 4.04 -18.53 -2.85
N GLU A 197 5.29 -18.26 -2.47
CA GLU A 197 6.49 -18.45 -3.30
C GLU A 197 6.78 -19.93 -3.57
N ARG A 198 6.66 -20.79 -2.56
CA ARG A 198 6.81 -22.24 -2.70
C ARG A 198 5.72 -22.86 -3.57
N ASN A 199 4.49 -22.33 -3.52
CA ASN A 199 3.41 -22.73 -4.43
C ASN A 199 3.70 -22.37 -5.91
N ARG A 200 4.76 -21.59 -6.17
CA ARG A 200 5.29 -21.27 -7.49
C ARG A 200 6.69 -21.85 -7.73
N TYR A 201 7.08 -22.86 -6.96
CA TYR A 201 8.39 -23.50 -7.06
C TYR A 201 9.57 -22.53 -6.86
N GLY A 202 9.34 -21.38 -6.22
CA GLY A 202 10.35 -20.32 -6.09
C GLY A 202 10.59 -19.51 -7.37
N LEU A 203 9.76 -19.68 -8.41
CA LEU A 203 9.83 -18.90 -9.64
C LEU A 203 9.08 -17.58 -9.44
N LEU A 204 9.81 -16.56 -9.01
CA LEU A 204 9.26 -15.26 -8.64
C LEU A 204 9.16 -14.34 -9.86
N PRO A 205 8.08 -13.54 -9.97
CA PRO A 205 8.02 -12.49 -10.97
C PRO A 205 9.07 -11.42 -10.64
N GLN A 206 9.72 -10.87 -11.66
CA GLN A 206 10.54 -9.67 -11.49
C GLN A 206 9.66 -8.45 -11.16
N THR A 207 8.57 -8.30 -11.92
CA THR A 207 7.63 -7.19 -11.77
C THR A 207 6.21 -7.69 -11.67
N VAL A 208 5.40 -7.02 -10.85
CA VAL A 208 3.96 -7.26 -10.72
C VAL A 208 3.22 -6.08 -11.31
N ILE A 209 2.08 -6.34 -11.98
CA ILE A 209 1.15 -5.30 -12.45
C ILE A 209 -0.24 -5.61 -11.92
N SER A 210 -0.92 -4.62 -11.36
CA SER A 210 -2.29 -4.76 -10.85
C SER A 210 -3.05 -3.44 -10.90
N SER A 211 -4.36 -3.48 -10.63
CA SER A 211 -5.23 -2.30 -10.65
C SER A 211 -5.33 -1.65 -9.27
N TRP A 212 -5.49 -0.33 -9.21
CA TRP A 212 -5.86 0.36 -7.98
C TRP A 212 -7.28 -0.03 -7.52
N ASP A 213 -7.56 0.08 -6.22
CA ASP A 213 -8.94 0.15 -5.71
C ASP A 213 -9.35 1.62 -5.64
N VAL A 214 -8.47 2.45 -5.06
CA VAL A 214 -8.54 3.91 -5.09
C VAL A 214 -7.22 4.45 -5.65
N PRO A 215 -7.19 4.94 -6.91
CA PRO A 215 -5.97 5.49 -7.47
C PRO A 215 -5.58 6.80 -6.77
N PRO A 216 -4.28 7.12 -6.69
CA PRO A 216 -3.83 8.40 -6.14
C PRO A 216 -4.34 9.56 -7.00
N THR A 217 -4.74 10.66 -6.36
CA THR A 217 -5.30 11.83 -7.04
C THR A 217 -4.35 12.38 -8.09
N GLU A 218 -3.04 12.39 -7.82
CA GLU A 218 -2.01 12.85 -8.74
C GLU A 218 -2.03 12.09 -10.08
N ALA A 219 -2.44 10.81 -10.08
CA ALA A 219 -2.53 10.03 -11.32
C ALA A 219 -3.66 10.48 -12.24
N THR A 220 -4.70 11.10 -11.69
CA THR A 220 -5.83 11.58 -12.49
C THR A 220 -5.44 12.75 -13.39
N TRP A 221 -4.40 13.51 -13.02
CA TRP A 221 -3.87 14.57 -13.85
C TRP A 221 -3.31 13.97 -15.15
N PHE A 222 -2.51 12.92 -15.07
CA PHE A 222 -1.80 12.37 -16.23
C PHE A 222 -2.58 11.31 -17.03
N GLY A 223 -3.83 11.02 -16.67
CA GLY A 223 -4.67 10.06 -17.39
C GLY A 223 -4.06 8.65 -17.48
N SER A 224 -3.81 8.18 -18.70
CA SER A 224 -3.23 6.85 -18.98
C SER A 224 -1.69 6.82 -18.99
N GLU A 225 -1.05 7.96 -18.79
CA GLU A 225 0.40 8.07 -18.88
C GLU A 225 1.08 7.45 -17.67
N LYS A 226 2.26 6.87 -17.93
CA LYS A 226 3.08 6.25 -16.89
C LYS A 226 3.80 7.34 -16.10
N ILE A 227 3.61 7.31 -14.79
CA ILE A 227 4.17 8.27 -13.85
C ILE A 227 4.79 7.57 -12.64
N TYR A 228 5.64 8.28 -11.94
CA TYR A 228 6.17 7.88 -10.64
C TYR A 228 6.27 9.10 -9.72
N TRP A 229 6.29 8.87 -8.41
CA TRP A 229 6.64 9.91 -7.45
C TRP A 229 8.15 10.04 -7.40
N MET A 230 8.65 11.23 -7.73
CA MET A 230 10.06 11.59 -7.59
C MET A 230 10.42 11.91 -6.12
N ASN A 231 9.43 12.38 -5.37
CA ASN A 231 9.46 12.59 -3.91
C ASN A 231 8.02 12.78 -3.41
N ASP A 232 7.87 13.08 -2.11
CA ASP A 232 6.57 13.28 -1.43
C ASP A 232 5.60 14.24 -2.15
N TYR A 233 6.14 15.24 -2.84
CA TYR A 233 5.40 16.35 -3.43
C TYR A 233 5.43 16.37 -4.95
N THR A 234 6.27 15.56 -5.58
CA THR A 234 6.54 15.66 -7.01
C THR A 234 6.22 14.36 -7.72
N VAL A 235 5.35 14.46 -8.71
CA VAL A 235 5.00 13.39 -9.64
C VAL A 235 5.52 13.74 -11.03
N THR A 236 6.05 12.77 -11.74
CA THR A 236 6.64 12.98 -13.06
C THR A 236 6.35 11.82 -14.00
N ARG A 237 6.24 12.12 -15.31
CA ARG A 237 6.14 11.11 -16.36
C ARG A 237 7.44 10.32 -16.47
N THR A 238 7.33 9.04 -16.81
CA THR A 238 8.51 8.21 -17.14
C THR A 238 9.03 8.48 -18.54
N THR A 239 8.18 8.93 -19.46
CA THR A 239 8.52 9.11 -20.88
C THR A 239 8.31 10.54 -21.33
N CYS A 240 9.23 11.04 -22.15
CA CYS A 240 9.07 12.32 -22.84
C CYS A 240 8.05 12.18 -23.99
N PRO A 241 7.18 13.18 -24.22
CA PRO A 241 6.33 13.19 -25.42
C PRO A 241 7.17 13.14 -26.70
N LYS A 242 6.69 12.41 -27.72
CA LYS A 242 7.33 12.34 -29.04
C LYS A 242 6.97 13.57 -29.88
N ASN A 243 7.85 13.98 -30.79
CA ASN A 243 7.66 15.08 -31.74
C ASN A 243 7.37 16.43 -31.08
N LEU A 244 8.38 16.97 -30.39
CA LEU A 244 8.31 18.28 -29.72
C LEU A 244 8.73 19.45 -30.62
N ASP A 245 8.80 19.27 -31.93
CA ASP A 245 9.16 20.35 -32.86
C ASP A 245 8.15 21.50 -32.75
N GLY A 246 8.63 22.71 -32.47
CA GLY A 246 7.81 23.89 -32.22
C GLY A 246 7.24 24.01 -30.78
N TYR A 247 7.49 23.03 -29.92
CA TYR A 247 7.14 23.10 -28.50
C TYR A 247 8.27 23.69 -27.67
N LYS A 248 7.90 24.44 -26.63
CA LYS A 248 8.82 24.98 -25.63
C LYS A 248 8.51 24.39 -24.27
N LEU A 249 9.56 24.06 -23.53
CA LEU A 249 9.44 23.72 -22.13
C LEU A 249 9.19 24.99 -21.32
N ILE A 250 8.09 24.98 -20.56
CA ILE A 250 7.72 26.06 -19.65
C ILE A 250 7.54 25.50 -18.24
N VAL A 251 7.78 26.37 -17.27
CA VAL A 251 7.39 26.16 -15.87
C VAL A 251 6.31 27.18 -15.54
N ILE A 252 5.21 26.68 -15.01
CA ILE A 252 4.11 27.48 -14.51
C ILE A 252 4.17 27.40 -12.98
N ASP A 253 4.44 28.55 -12.37
CA ASP A 253 4.69 28.70 -10.95
C ASP A 253 3.51 29.40 -10.27
N GLY A 254 3.11 28.88 -9.11
CA GLY A 254 2.02 29.42 -8.30
C GLY A 254 2.33 29.37 -6.81
N GLY A 255 1.77 30.34 -6.08
CA GLY A 255 1.87 30.43 -4.63
C GLY A 255 0.74 29.69 -3.90
N SER A 256 0.54 30.02 -2.63
CA SER A 256 -0.43 29.38 -1.74
C SER A 256 -1.85 29.36 -2.28
N ASN A 257 -2.31 30.46 -2.90
CA ASN A 257 -3.66 30.58 -3.44
C ASN A 257 -3.89 29.70 -4.68
N GLN A 258 -2.83 29.24 -5.34
CA GLN A 258 -2.88 28.37 -6.51
C GLN A 258 -2.62 26.90 -6.17
N ALA A 259 -1.98 26.63 -5.03
CA ALA A 259 -1.51 25.31 -4.63
C ALA A 259 -2.62 24.41 -4.08
N SER A 260 -3.55 23.98 -4.95
CA SER A 260 -4.56 22.96 -4.63
C SER A 260 -4.68 21.90 -5.73
N TYR A 261 -5.18 20.72 -5.37
CA TYR A 261 -5.38 19.62 -6.34
C TYR A 261 -6.35 20.02 -7.47
N GLU A 262 -7.40 20.78 -7.14
CA GLU A 262 -8.42 21.22 -8.09
C GLU A 262 -7.84 22.20 -9.10
N LYS A 263 -7.06 23.17 -8.64
CA LYS A 263 -6.41 24.17 -9.50
C LYS A 263 -5.37 23.53 -10.41
N VAL A 264 -4.59 22.56 -9.90
CA VAL A 264 -3.68 21.76 -10.73
C VAL A 264 -4.45 20.99 -11.79
N ALA A 265 -5.54 20.31 -11.43
CA ALA A 265 -6.35 19.54 -12.38
C ALA A 265 -7.03 20.42 -13.43
N GLU A 266 -7.45 21.64 -13.08
CA GLU A 266 -7.98 22.61 -14.02
C GLU A 266 -6.90 23.11 -15.00
N LEU A 267 -5.74 23.51 -14.49
CA LEU A 267 -4.64 24.00 -15.32
C LEU A 267 -4.11 22.89 -16.25
N HIS A 268 -4.02 21.65 -15.75
CA HIS A 268 -3.66 20.49 -16.57
C HIS A 268 -4.62 20.33 -17.77
N ARG A 269 -5.94 20.35 -17.53
CA ARG A 269 -6.95 20.26 -18.59
C ARG A 269 -6.83 21.42 -19.59
N ARG A 270 -6.52 22.64 -19.13
CA ARG A 270 -6.31 23.80 -20.01
C ARG A 270 -5.08 23.61 -20.90
N ILE A 271 -3.98 23.08 -20.36
CA ILE A 271 -2.76 22.77 -21.12
C ILE A 271 -3.05 21.72 -22.20
N GLU A 272 -3.68 20.59 -21.83
CA GLU A 272 -3.98 19.51 -22.77
C GLU A 272 -4.98 19.94 -23.86
N SER A 273 -5.97 20.77 -23.53
CA SER A 273 -6.93 21.30 -24.51
C SER A 273 -6.29 22.13 -25.64
N ARG A 274 -5.07 22.61 -25.42
CA ARG A 274 -4.25 23.37 -26.37
C ARG A 274 -3.07 22.56 -26.89
N MET A 275 -3.20 21.23 -26.87
CA MET A 275 -2.19 20.27 -27.30
C MET A 275 -0.87 20.31 -26.52
N GLY A 276 -0.85 20.93 -25.34
CA GLY A 276 0.31 20.90 -24.45
C GLY A 276 0.43 19.58 -23.69
N PHE A 277 1.62 19.29 -23.17
CA PHE A 277 1.93 18.06 -22.44
C PHE A 277 2.51 18.40 -21.07
N VAL A 278 1.81 18.07 -19.99
CA VAL A 278 2.36 18.18 -18.64
C VAL A 278 3.30 17.01 -18.38
N ILE A 279 4.51 17.31 -17.91
CA ILE A 279 5.57 16.32 -17.73
C ILE A 279 5.87 16.05 -16.26
N LYS A 280 5.72 17.06 -15.41
CA LYS A 280 6.04 17.01 -13.98
C LYS A 280 5.22 18.02 -13.23
N VAL A 281 4.70 17.62 -12.08
CA VAL A 281 3.97 18.49 -11.16
C VAL A 281 4.58 18.36 -9.78
N THR A 282 4.97 19.50 -9.20
CA THR A 282 5.30 19.62 -7.78
C THR A 282 4.16 20.36 -7.10
N LEU A 283 3.56 19.76 -6.08
CA LEU A 283 2.49 20.36 -5.29
C LEU A 283 2.77 20.18 -3.80
N ILE A 284 2.89 21.32 -3.11
CA ILE A 284 2.82 21.41 -1.65
C ILE A 284 1.55 22.19 -1.36
N GLU A 285 0.48 21.48 -1.01
CA GLU A 285 -0.86 22.05 -0.86
C GLU A 285 -0.87 23.27 0.08
N ASN A 286 -1.55 24.33 -0.33
CA ASN A 286 -1.61 25.64 0.34
C ASN A 286 -0.28 26.40 0.47
N VAL A 287 0.81 25.91 -0.13
CA VAL A 287 2.14 26.54 -0.03
C VAL A 287 2.67 26.91 -1.41
N HIS A 288 2.81 25.93 -2.30
CA HIS A 288 3.51 26.12 -3.56
C HIS A 288 3.10 25.07 -4.60
N VAL A 289 3.07 25.49 -5.86
CA VAL A 289 2.84 24.61 -7.01
C VAL A 289 3.75 25.00 -8.17
N ALA A 290 4.33 23.99 -8.82
CA ALA A 290 5.07 24.15 -10.05
C ALA A 290 4.67 23.06 -11.06
N ILE A 291 4.22 23.48 -12.23
CA ILE A 291 3.84 22.58 -13.34
C ILE A 291 4.84 22.77 -14.47
N TYR A 292 5.50 21.69 -14.87
CA TYR A 292 6.40 21.66 -16.00
C TYR A 292 5.63 21.07 -17.18
N ALA A 293 5.63 21.79 -18.29
CA ALA A 293 4.89 21.38 -19.49
C ALA A 293 5.60 21.77 -20.77
N TYR A 294 5.40 20.98 -21.82
CA TYR A 294 5.69 21.37 -23.19
C TYR A 294 4.45 21.99 -23.82
N CYS A 295 4.59 23.19 -24.35
CA CYS A 295 3.49 23.89 -25.04
C CYS A 295 3.97 24.45 -26.38
N ALA A 296 3.11 24.45 -27.39
CA ALA A 296 3.40 25.13 -28.66
C ALA A 296 3.69 26.61 -28.42
N ALA A 297 4.73 27.14 -29.08
CA ALA A 297 5.23 28.49 -28.80
C ALA A 297 4.15 29.58 -28.92
N GLU A 298 3.23 29.46 -29.89
CA GLU A 298 2.11 30.41 -30.06
C GLU A 298 1.02 30.29 -28.99
N GLN A 299 0.93 29.19 -28.25
CA GLN A 299 -0.13 28.95 -27.26
C GLN A 299 0.25 29.36 -25.84
N VAL A 300 1.54 29.54 -25.54
CA VAL A 300 2.06 29.76 -24.17
C VAL A 300 1.31 30.87 -23.43
N ASP A 301 1.12 32.02 -24.07
CA ASP A 301 0.51 33.19 -23.43
C ASP A 301 -1.03 33.08 -23.33
N SER A 302 -1.63 32.09 -24.01
CA SER A 302 -3.09 31.85 -24.00
C SER A 302 -3.56 30.80 -22.98
N ILE A 303 -2.63 30.05 -22.40
CA ILE A 303 -2.92 28.95 -21.46
C ILE A 303 -3.30 29.49 -20.09
N ILE A 304 -2.88 30.71 -19.75
CA ILE A 304 -2.83 31.19 -18.37
C ILE A 304 -3.57 32.51 -18.21
N ASP A 305 -4.29 32.64 -17.10
CA ASP A 305 -4.82 33.90 -16.59
C ASP A 305 -3.75 34.69 -15.81
N ASN A 306 -4.07 35.90 -15.34
CA ASN A 306 -3.13 36.75 -14.60
C ASN A 306 -2.67 36.17 -13.25
N GLU A 307 -3.16 35.00 -12.83
CA GLU A 307 -2.85 34.41 -11.52
C GLU A 307 -1.59 33.55 -11.51
N TRP A 308 -1.09 33.05 -12.65
CA TRP A 308 0.11 32.22 -12.65
C TRP A 308 1.30 32.89 -13.32
N ARG A 309 2.50 32.55 -12.84
CA ARG A 309 3.75 33.07 -13.38
C ARG A 309 4.37 32.05 -14.32
N ILE A 310 4.70 32.47 -15.55
CA ILE A 310 5.45 31.64 -16.51
C ILE A 310 6.93 31.92 -16.40
N ILE A 311 7.72 30.85 -16.29
CA ILE A 311 9.16 30.86 -16.43
C ILE A 311 9.48 30.02 -17.67
N ARG A 312 10.02 30.66 -18.71
CA ARG A 312 10.46 29.98 -19.94
C ARG A 312 11.85 29.40 -19.69
N ILE A 313 12.05 28.11 -19.97
CA ILE A 313 13.35 27.45 -19.82
C ILE A 313 14.05 27.47 -21.18
N ASP A 314 15.30 27.95 -21.22
CA ASP A 314 16.14 27.88 -22.42
C ASP A 314 16.52 26.43 -22.76
N GLU A 315 16.59 26.10 -24.06
CA GLU A 315 16.74 24.73 -24.60
C GLU A 315 17.93 23.95 -24.01
N GLY A 316 18.98 24.64 -23.53
CA GLY A 316 20.16 24.03 -22.91
C GLY A 316 19.92 23.35 -21.56
N GLN A 317 18.81 23.62 -20.86
CA GLN A 317 18.50 23.02 -19.54
C GLN A 317 17.47 21.86 -19.60
N SER A 318 16.91 21.58 -20.78
CA SER A 318 15.84 20.58 -20.97
C SER A 318 16.30 19.12 -20.76
N LYS A 319 17.58 18.82 -21.05
CA LYS A 319 18.13 17.45 -21.03
C LYS A 319 18.16 16.78 -19.66
N THR A 320 17.95 17.52 -18.57
CA THR A 320 18.05 17.00 -17.19
C THR A 320 16.71 16.52 -16.61
N LEU A 321 15.61 16.57 -17.39
CA LEU A 321 14.26 16.34 -16.88
C LEU A 321 13.67 14.96 -17.18
N PHE A 322 14.31 14.17 -18.04
CA PHE A 322 13.87 12.82 -18.39
C PHE A 322 15.04 11.85 -18.23
N ILE A 323 14.71 10.60 -17.91
CA ILE A 323 15.65 9.50 -17.99
C ILE A 323 15.72 9.14 -19.48
N GLU A 324 16.90 9.25 -20.08
CA GLU A 324 17.14 8.66 -21.41
C GLU A 324 17.01 7.14 -21.25
N ASP A 325 16.12 6.53 -22.03
CA ASP A 325 15.89 5.07 -22.07
C ASP A 325 17.18 4.28 -22.40
#